data_AF-A0A7S4MRG6-F1
#
_entry.id   AF-A0A7S4MRG6-F1
#
_cell.length_a   1.000
_cell.length_b   1.000
_cell.length_c   1.000
_cell.angle_alpha   90.00
_cell.angle_beta   90.00
_cell.angle_gamma   90.00
#
_symmetry.space_group_name_H-M   'P 1'
#
loop_
_entity.id
_entity.type
_entity.pdbx_description
1 polymer ?
#
loop_
_entity_poly.entity_id
_entity_poly.type
_entity_poly.pdbx_seq_one_letter_code
_entity_poly.pdbx_strand_id
1 'polypeptide(L)'
;APFEGVASDDTENPSNGLKAPVMRSSVVAAESGRRSLELMVELPGVTAFKELALELSGSRIYLEGGGYLLDAPLPIVVDSDQTAAKFSKKSQTLKISAPEA
;
A
#
# COMPACT_ATOMS: atom_id res chain seq x y z
N ALA A 1 49.74 22.71 -3.86
CA ALA A 1 48.63 22.94 -4.79
C ALA A 1 47.83 21.64 -4.88
N PRO A 2 46.50 21.70 -4.86
CA PRO A 2 45.62 20.57 -4.61
C PRO A 2 45.45 19.73 -5.87
N PHE A 3 45.40 18.41 -5.70
CA PHE A 3 44.99 17.49 -6.75
C PHE A 3 43.47 17.37 -6.73
N GLU A 4 42.89 17.69 -7.88
CA GLU A 4 41.88 16.91 -8.59
C GLU A 4 40.68 16.32 -7.84
N GLY A 5 39.51 16.62 -8.40
CA GLY A 5 38.39 15.68 -8.34
C GLY A 5 37.09 16.34 -7.90
N VAL A 6 36.46 17.08 -8.82
CA VAL A 6 35.01 17.20 -8.80
C VAL A 6 34.42 15.80 -8.96
N ALA A 7 33.73 15.33 -7.93
CA ALA A 7 32.60 14.44 -8.09
C ALA A 7 31.61 14.86 -7.01
N SER A 8 30.73 15.79 -7.40
CA SER A 8 29.42 15.92 -6.80
C SER A 8 28.75 14.56 -6.89
N ASP A 9 28.91 13.72 -5.87
CA ASP A 9 27.98 12.60 -5.68
C ASP A 9 26.86 13.12 -4.78
N ASP A 10 26.12 14.06 -5.36
CA ASP A 10 24.67 14.05 -5.22
C ASP A 10 24.27 12.68 -5.77
N THR A 11 24.27 11.65 -4.90
CA THR A 11 23.64 10.37 -5.23
C THR A 11 22.16 10.68 -5.31
N GLU A 12 21.77 11.26 -6.43
CA GLU A 12 20.69 10.82 -7.27
C GLU A 12 20.08 9.55 -6.67
N ASN A 13 19.06 9.73 -5.84
CA ASN A 13 18.01 8.75 -5.80
C ASN A 13 16.93 9.30 -6.71
N PRO A 14 16.99 9.07 -8.03
CA PRO A 14 15.82 9.26 -8.87
C PRO A 14 14.96 8.01 -8.64
N SER A 15 14.48 7.82 -7.40
CA SER A 15 13.36 6.92 -7.17
C SER A 15 12.19 7.58 -7.87
N ASN A 16 12.05 7.17 -9.11
CA ASN A 16 11.11 7.64 -10.10
C ASN A 16 9.69 7.59 -9.51
N GLY A 17 9.25 8.68 -8.91
CA GLY A 17 7.86 9.14 -8.83
C GLY A 17 6.83 8.33 -8.04
N LEU A 18 7.20 7.22 -7.39
CA LEU A 18 6.25 6.39 -6.64
C LEU A 18 6.68 6.27 -5.17
N LYS A 19 6.01 7.01 -4.28
CA LYS A 19 6.20 6.88 -2.84
C LYS A 19 5.62 5.53 -2.39
N ALA A 20 6.35 4.80 -1.54
CA ALA A 20 5.76 3.68 -0.83
C ALA A 20 4.81 4.23 0.25
N PRO A 21 3.49 3.95 0.19
CA PRO A 21 2.57 4.41 1.22
C PRO A 21 2.83 3.68 2.53
N VAL A 22 2.46 4.30 3.64
CA VAL A 22 2.53 3.62 4.95
C VAL A 22 1.40 2.62 4.99
N MET A 23 1.74 1.34 4.84
CA MET A 23 0.81 0.23 4.95
C MET A 23 0.93 -0.40 6.33
N ARG A 24 -0.22 -0.62 6.96
CA ARG A 24 -0.37 -1.44 8.16
C ARG A 24 -1.33 -2.58 7.86
N SER A 25 -0.81 -3.79 7.77
CA SER A 25 -1.61 -5.01 7.75
C SER A 25 -1.76 -5.53 9.18
N SER A 26 -3.00 -5.83 9.57
CA SER A 26 -3.36 -6.41 10.85
C SER A 26 -4.28 -7.59 10.59
N VAL A 27 -3.89 -8.77 11.07
CA VAL A 27 -4.76 -9.95 11.01
C VAL A 27 -5.60 -9.96 12.29
N VAL A 28 -6.90 -9.82 12.14
CA VAL A 28 -7.88 -9.89 13.22
C VAL A 28 -8.66 -11.18 13.09
N ALA A 29 -8.97 -11.87 14.20
CA ALA A 29 -9.89 -13.00 14.15
C ALA A 29 -11.32 -12.44 14.00
N ALA A 30 -12.02 -12.78 12.92
CA ALA A 30 -13.41 -12.40 12.79
C ALA A 30 -14.29 -13.27 13.69
N GLU A 31 -15.38 -12.70 14.20
CA GLU A 31 -16.35 -13.39 15.06
C GLU A 31 -16.98 -14.63 14.40
N SER A 32 -16.92 -14.75 13.07
CA SER A 32 -17.35 -15.95 12.31
C SER A 32 -16.37 -17.14 12.40
N GLY A 33 -15.28 -17.05 13.17
CA GLY A 33 -14.27 -18.11 13.29
C GLY A 33 -13.27 -18.19 12.13
N ARG A 34 -13.35 -17.25 11.17
CA ARG A 34 -12.36 -17.05 10.10
C ARG A 34 -11.44 -15.90 10.47
N ARG A 35 -10.18 -15.93 10.02
CA ARG A 35 -9.33 -14.73 10.13
C ARG A 35 -9.85 -13.67 9.17
N SER A 36 -9.67 -12.41 9.50
CA SER A 36 -9.92 -11.27 8.62
C SER A 36 -8.67 -10.42 8.60
N LEU A 37 -8.24 -10.05 7.41
CA LEU A 37 -7.16 -9.13 7.22
C LEU A 37 -7.71 -7.71 7.14
N GLU A 38 -7.30 -6.86 8.08
CA GLU A 38 -7.48 -5.41 7.97
C GLU A 38 -6.17 -4.79 7.49
N LEU A 39 -6.22 -4.21 6.30
CA LEU A 39 -5.16 -3.42 5.71
C LEU A 39 -5.52 -1.95 5.81
N MET A 40 -4.59 -1.15 6.29
CA MET A 40 -4.74 0.29 6.34
C MET A 40 -3.56 0.91 5.62
N VAL A 41 -3.82 1.59 4.52
CA VAL A 41 -2.81 2.21 3.66
C VAL A 41 -2.99 3.72 3.74
N GLU A 42 -2.03 4.42 4.31
CA GLU A 42 -2.00 5.87 4.39
C GLU A 42 -1.36 6.44 3.13
N LEU A 43 -2.12 7.22 2.39
CA LEU A 43 -1.83 7.73 1.05
C LEU A 43 -1.95 9.27 1.04
N PRO A 44 -1.12 9.99 1.81
CA PRO A 44 -1.19 11.44 1.88
C PRO A 44 -0.88 12.05 0.51
N GLY A 45 -1.81 12.86 -0.02
CA GLY A 45 -1.73 13.41 -1.37
C GLY A 45 -2.67 12.75 -2.38
N VAL A 46 -3.27 11.59 -2.06
CA VAL A 46 -4.30 11.01 -2.92
C VAL A 46 -5.64 11.69 -2.67
N THR A 47 -6.23 12.21 -3.74
CA THR A 47 -7.48 12.96 -3.72
C THR A 47 -8.71 12.11 -4.02
N ALA A 48 -8.56 10.97 -4.71
CA ALA A 48 -9.65 10.06 -4.97
C ALA A 48 -9.21 8.59 -5.04
N PHE A 49 -10.04 7.72 -4.46
CA PHE A 49 -9.91 6.26 -4.61
C PHE A 49 -9.95 5.79 -6.06
N LYS A 50 -10.67 6.52 -6.91
CA LYS A 50 -10.77 6.20 -8.34
C LYS A 50 -9.44 6.35 -9.08
N GLU A 51 -8.49 7.08 -8.50
CA GLU A 51 -7.12 7.22 -8.98
C GLU A 51 -6.20 6.14 -8.41
N LEU A 52 -6.74 5.27 -7.54
CA LEU A 52 -6.06 4.11 -6.96
C LEU A 52 -6.63 2.83 -7.60
N ALA A 53 -5.77 2.08 -8.25
CA ALA A 53 -5.98 0.69 -8.58
C ALA A 53 -5.57 -0.16 -7.39
N LEU A 54 -6.53 -0.82 -6.75
CA LEU A 54 -6.28 -1.83 -5.73
C LEU A 54 -6.60 -3.18 -6.35
N GLU A 55 -5.58 -4.03 -6.47
CA GLU A 55 -5.75 -5.44 -6.79
C GLU A 55 -5.40 -6.28 -5.58
N LEU A 56 -6.36 -7.13 -5.20
CA LEU A 56 -6.15 -8.15 -4.20
C LEU A 56 -6.16 -9.50 -4.88
N SER A 57 -5.07 -10.22 -4.70
CA SER A 57 -4.93 -11.63 -5.02
C SER A 57 -4.84 -12.36 -3.70
N GLY A 58 -5.41 -13.56 -3.57
CA GLY A 58 -5.56 -14.22 -2.27
C GLY A 58 -4.37 -14.07 -1.30
N SER A 59 -3.13 -14.24 -1.76
CA SER A 59 -1.92 -14.09 -0.94
C SER A 59 -1.08 -12.82 -1.19
N ARG A 60 -1.56 -11.85 -1.97
CA ARG A 60 -0.85 -10.62 -2.34
C ARG A 60 -1.80 -9.42 -2.46
N ILE A 61 -1.34 -8.28 -2.00
CA ILE A 61 -1.97 -7.00 -2.29
C ILE A 61 -1.08 -6.20 -3.21
N TYR A 62 -1.70 -5.67 -4.25
CA TYR A 62 -1.14 -4.68 -5.14
C TYR A 62 -2.01 -3.43 -5.06
N LEU A 63 -1.40 -2.29 -4.81
CA LEU A 63 -2.06 -1.01 -4.87
C LEU A 63 -1.17 -0.04 -5.63
N GLU A 64 -1.74 0.60 -6.63
CA GLU A 64 -1.06 1.57 -7.47
C GLU A 64 -1.97 2.79 -7.65
N GLY A 65 -1.43 3.98 -7.50
CA GLY A 65 -2.13 5.19 -7.91
C GLY A 65 -1.73 6.45 -7.15
N GLY A 66 -2.02 7.60 -7.75
CA GLY A 66 -1.71 8.93 -7.18
C GLY A 66 -0.23 9.16 -6.86
N GLY A 67 0.70 8.51 -7.58
CA GLY A 67 2.13 8.56 -7.28
C GLY A 67 2.55 7.64 -6.13
N TYR A 68 1.76 6.62 -5.82
CA TYR A 68 2.07 5.59 -4.83
C TYR A 68 2.00 4.19 -5.45
N LEU A 69 2.89 3.31 -5.00
CA LEU A 69 2.88 1.89 -5.35
C LEU A 69 3.13 1.06 -4.09
N LEU A 70 2.33 0.01 -3.93
CA LEU A 70 2.37 -0.93 -2.83
C LEU A 70 2.19 -2.34 -3.38
N ASP A 71 3.27 -3.10 -3.45
CA ASP A 71 3.23 -4.55 -3.66
C ASP A 71 3.66 -5.20 -2.34
N ALA A 72 2.76 -5.95 -1.72
CA ALA A 72 3.07 -6.65 -0.47
C ALA A 72 2.45 -8.04 -0.45
N PRO A 73 3.20 -9.07 -0.04
CA PRO A 73 2.62 -10.36 0.25
C PRO A 73 1.74 -10.26 1.52
N LEU A 74 0.61 -10.95 1.50
CA LEU A 74 -0.28 -11.03 2.64
C LEU A 74 0.10 -12.24 3.52
N PRO A 75 0.01 -12.10 4.85
CA PRO A 75 0.32 -13.20 5.76
C PRO A 75 -0.74 -14.30 5.72
N ILE A 76 -1.92 -14.03 5.17
CA ILE A 76 -3.03 -14.97 5.04
C ILE A 76 -3.64 -14.91 3.63
N VAL A 77 -4.28 -15.99 3.22
CA VAL A 77 -5.07 -16.01 1.98
C VAL A 77 -6.40 -15.33 2.26
N VAL A 78 -6.69 -14.23 1.56
CA VAL A 78 -7.94 -13.49 1.72
C VAL A 78 -8.86 -13.69 0.53
N ASP A 79 -10.16 -13.69 0.81
CA ASP A 79 -11.18 -13.81 -0.20
C ASP A 79 -11.35 -12.45 -0.89
N SER A 80 -10.97 -12.42 -2.17
CA SER A 80 -10.99 -11.18 -2.94
C SER A 80 -12.43 -10.75 -3.30
N ASP A 81 -13.38 -11.68 -3.29
CA ASP A 81 -14.81 -11.43 -3.58
C ASP A 81 -15.51 -10.76 -2.39
N GLN A 82 -15.18 -11.18 -1.16
CA GLN A 82 -15.68 -10.57 0.08
C GLN A 82 -14.82 -9.43 0.62
N THR A 83 -13.94 -8.86 -0.21
CA THR A 83 -13.12 -7.71 0.19
C THR A 83 -13.94 -6.43 0.25
N ALA A 84 -13.83 -5.70 1.36
CA ALA A 84 -14.36 -4.35 1.51
C ALA A 84 -13.24 -3.32 1.54
N ALA A 85 -13.10 -2.51 0.48
CA ALA A 85 -12.18 -1.38 0.47
C ALA A 85 -12.94 -0.06 0.72
N LYS A 86 -12.46 0.73 1.68
CA LYS A 86 -13.03 2.02 2.07
C LYS A 86 -11.95 3.07 2.11
N PHE A 87 -11.98 3.98 1.15
CA PHE A 87 -11.07 5.13 1.10
C PHE A 87 -11.66 6.34 1.83
N SER A 88 -10.90 6.86 2.79
CA SER A 88 -11.23 8.08 3.51
C SER A 88 -10.43 9.25 2.95
N LYS A 89 -11.06 10.09 2.11
CA LYS A 89 -10.44 11.34 1.59
C LYS A 89 -9.99 12.29 2.71
N LYS A 90 -10.68 12.29 3.85
CA LYS A 90 -10.42 13.19 4.98
C LYS A 90 -9.10 12.89 5.70
N SER A 91 -8.75 11.62 5.83
CA SER A 91 -7.49 11.15 6.43
C SER A 91 -6.50 10.65 5.37
N GLN A 92 -6.90 10.67 4.10
CA GLN A 92 -6.19 10.09 2.97
C GLN A 92 -5.76 8.65 3.24
N THR A 93 -6.63 7.89 3.91
CA THR A 93 -6.36 6.53 4.36
C THR A 93 -7.29 5.56 3.63
N LEU A 94 -6.73 4.56 2.98
CA LEU A 94 -7.46 3.43 2.45
C LEU A 94 -7.51 2.31 3.48
N LYS A 95 -8.71 1.96 3.92
CA LYS A 95 -8.93 0.82 4.79
C LYS A 95 -9.50 -0.32 3.96
N ILE A 96 -8.78 -1.41 3.80
CA ILE A 96 -9.26 -2.64 3.18
C ILE A 96 -9.50 -3.67 4.26
N SER A 97 -10.64 -4.34 4.24
CA SER A 97 -10.99 -5.42 5.14
C SER A 97 -11.37 -6.63 4.29
N ALA A 98 -10.63 -7.72 4.41
CA ALA A 98 -10.81 -8.91 3.60
C ALA A 98 -10.87 -10.14 4.52
N PRO A 99 -11.94 -10.93 4.51
CA PRO A 99 -11.98 -12.18 5.27
C PRO A 99 -11.01 -13.21 4.67
N GLU A 100 -10.57 -14.16 5.47
CA GLU A 100 -9.80 -15.33 5.05
C GLU A 100 -10.66 -16.22 4.14
N ALA A 101 -10.07 -16.64 3.02
CA ALA A 101 -10.68 -17.55 2.04
C ALA A 101 -10.65 -19.00 2.51
#